data_AF-A0A9N8KDY9-F1
#
_entry.id   AF-A0A9N8KDY9-F1
#
_cell.length_a   1.000
_cell.length_b   1.000
_cell.length_c   1.000
_cell.angle_alpha   90.00
_cell.angle_beta   90.00
_cell.angle_gamma   90.00
#
_symmetry.space_group_name_H-M   'P 1'
#
loop_
_entity.id
_entity.type
_entity.pdbx_description
1 polymer ?
#
loop_
_entity_poly.entity_id
_entity_poly.type
_entity_poly.pdbx_seq_one_letter_code
_entity_poly.pdbx_strand_id
1 'polypeptide(L)'
;MDPIDIDLSAPIYPSDGTGVVPTEANERIEAAGGFLPALTSALERKLRKPGAHGDAMRAMFGNDQYKFTGQMPVGYAHVRRDPMGRRDIRIYGHPSGRYYNSAEKFLPHVVAMLVFSDHCWCELC
;
A
#
# COMPACT_ATOMS: atom_id res chain seq x y z
N MET A 1 -17.10 14.46 -10.01
CA MET A 1 -16.78 14.52 -8.58
C MET A 1 -15.27 14.44 -8.48
N ASP A 2 -14.67 15.34 -7.71
CA ASP A 2 -13.23 15.27 -7.44
C ASP A 2 -12.94 14.08 -6.51
N PRO A 3 -11.81 13.38 -6.68
CA PRO A 3 -11.47 12.26 -5.83
C PRO A 3 -11.21 12.72 -4.38
N ILE A 4 -11.59 11.88 -3.43
CA ILE A 4 -11.27 12.04 -2.02
C ILE A 4 -9.81 11.64 -1.82
N ASP A 5 -9.00 12.60 -1.37
CA ASP A 5 -7.60 12.37 -1.06
C ASP A 5 -7.46 11.66 0.30
N ILE A 6 -6.72 10.55 0.30
CA ILE A 6 -6.31 9.79 1.49
C ILE A 6 -4.80 9.97 1.66
N ASP A 7 -4.39 10.81 2.60
CA ASP A 7 -2.96 10.98 2.95
C ASP A 7 -2.49 9.80 3.80
N LEU A 8 -1.76 8.86 3.20
CA LEU A 8 -1.30 7.65 3.89
C LEU A 8 -0.27 7.90 4.99
N SER A 9 0.33 9.09 5.00
CA SER A 9 1.27 9.51 6.04
C SER A 9 0.60 10.29 7.17
N ALA A 10 -0.70 10.53 7.09
CA ALA A 10 -1.43 11.23 8.13
C ALA A 10 -1.39 10.42 9.45
N PRO A 11 -1.12 11.08 10.59
CA PRO A 11 -0.98 10.41 11.89
C PRO A 11 -2.29 9.83 12.44
N ILE A 12 -3.40 10.06 11.74
CA ILE A 12 -4.71 9.49 12.08
C ILE A 12 -4.79 8.01 11.72
N TYR A 13 -3.97 7.53 10.79
CA TYR A 13 -3.95 6.13 10.40
C TYR A 13 -2.93 5.36 11.25
N PRO A 14 -3.35 4.25 11.88
CA PRO A 14 -2.43 3.40 12.63
C PRO A 14 -1.42 2.79 11.66
N SER A 15 -0.22 2.53 12.14
CA SER A 15 0.76 1.77 11.38
C SER A 15 1.57 0.84 12.27
N ASP A 16 1.72 -0.39 11.80
CA ASP A 16 2.58 -1.43 12.35
C ASP A 16 3.95 -1.48 11.64
N GLY A 17 4.25 -0.47 10.82
CA GLY A 17 5.51 -0.37 10.10
C GLY A 17 6.71 -0.35 11.05
N THR A 18 7.64 -1.28 10.84
CA THR A 18 8.81 -1.47 11.69
C THR A 18 9.93 -0.47 11.40
N GLY A 19 9.89 0.22 10.25
CA GLY A 19 10.98 1.06 9.75
C GLY A 19 12.21 0.28 9.27
N VAL A 20 12.17 -1.06 9.32
CA VAL A 20 13.28 -1.90 8.91
C VAL A 20 13.32 -2.00 7.39
N VAL A 21 14.42 -1.53 6.81
CA VAL A 21 14.72 -1.66 5.39
C VAL A 21 16.07 -2.38 5.26
N PRO A 22 16.13 -3.57 4.65
CA PRO A 22 17.39 -4.25 4.39
C PRO A 22 18.33 -3.35 3.58
N THR A 23 19.60 -3.33 3.95
CA THR A 23 20.64 -2.65 3.19
C THR A 23 21.25 -3.62 2.17
N GLU A 24 20.57 -3.85 1.04
CA GLU A 24 21.18 -4.53 -0.12
C GLU A 24 21.87 -3.50 -1.05
N ALA A 25 23.04 -3.84 -1.60
CA ALA A 25 23.84 -2.93 -2.44
C ALA A 25 23.14 -2.44 -3.73
N ASN A 26 22.08 -3.12 -4.18
CA ASN A 26 21.35 -2.78 -5.40
C ASN A 26 19.95 -2.19 -5.12
N GLU A 27 19.71 -1.76 -3.88
CA GLU A 27 18.45 -1.18 -3.44
C GLU A 27 18.56 0.32 -3.19
N ARG A 28 17.51 1.04 -3.60
CA ARG A 28 17.39 2.48 -3.40
C ARG A 28 15.99 2.78 -2.88
N ILE A 29 15.94 3.46 -1.74
CA ILE A 29 14.67 4.00 -1.22
C ILE A 29 14.19 5.07 -2.21
N GLU A 30 12.96 4.93 -2.69
CA GLU A 30 12.31 5.89 -3.57
C GLU A 30 11.18 6.61 -2.84
N ALA A 31 10.95 7.87 -3.21
CA ALA A 31 9.79 8.61 -2.73
C ALA A 31 8.49 7.92 -3.16
N ALA A 32 7.42 8.09 -2.37
CA ALA A 32 6.13 7.46 -2.62
C ALA A 32 5.44 7.96 -3.92
N GLY A 33 5.90 9.06 -4.52
CA GLY A 33 5.25 9.72 -5.65
C GLY A 33 4.96 8.83 -6.87
N GLY A 34 5.80 7.82 -7.15
CA GLY A 34 5.53 6.82 -8.20
C GLY A 34 4.66 5.64 -7.73
N PHE A 35 4.65 5.38 -6.44
CA PHE A 35 3.95 4.24 -5.82
C PHE A 35 2.48 4.54 -5.52
N LEU A 36 2.16 5.73 -4.98
CA LEU A 36 0.80 6.11 -4.61
C LEU A 36 -0.20 6.09 -5.78
N PRO A 37 0.17 6.51 -7.02
CA PRO A 37 -0.71 6.32 -8.18
C PRO A 37 -0.97 4.85 -8.53
N ALA A 38 0.04 3.98 -8.36
CA ALA A 38 -0.10 2.55 -8.61
C ALA A 38 -1.02 1.89 -7.55
N LEU A 39 -0.91 2.33 -6.30
CA LEU A 39 -1.78 1.90 -5.21
C LEU A 39 -3.22 2.39 -5.41
N THR A 40 -3.39 3.63 -5.85
CA THR A 40 -4.71 4.20 -6.21
C THR A 40 -5.36 3.37 -7.31
N SER A 41 -4.61 3.09 -8.38
CA SER A 41 -5.07 2.22 -9.47
C SER A 41 -5.43 0.81 -8.99
N ALA A 42 -4.69 0.26 -8.01
CA ALA A 42 -5.00 -1.05 -7.44
C ALA A 42 -6.31 -1.03 -6.64
N LEU A 43 -6.55 0.02 -5.86
CA LEU A 43 -7.80 0.23 -5.12
C LEU A 43 -8.99 0.30 -6.09
N GLU A 44 -8.91 1.12 -7.12
CA GLU A 44 -9.96 1.24 -8.14
C GLU A 44 -10.25 -0.10 -8.81
N ARG A 45 -9.21 -0.87 -9.18
CA ARG A 45 -9.39 -2.21 -9.76
C ARG A 45 -10.10 -3.16 -8.80
N LYS A 46 -9.79 -3.11 -7.50
CA LYS A 46 -10.48 -3.93 -6.49
C LYS A 46 -11.93 -3.50 -6.30
N LEU A 47 -12.19 -2.19 -6.22
CA LEU A 47 -13.55 -1.64 -6.11
C LEU A 47 -14.43 -1.96 -7.32
N ARG A 48 -13.85 -2.11 -8.51
CA ARG A 48 -14.60 -2.52 -9.72
C ARG A 48 -14.76 -4.04 -9.87
N LYS A 49 -14.05 -4.84 -9.06
CA LYS A 49 -14.09 -6.31 -9.19
C LYS A 49 -15.45 -6.85 -8.70
N PRO A 50 -16.10 -7.75 -9.44
CA PRO A 50 -17.30 -8.43 -8.95
C PRO A 50 -16.96 -9.50 -7.90
N GLY A 51 -17.91 -9.78 -7.00
CA GLY A 51 -17.81 -10.82 -5.98
C GLY A 51 -17.44 -10.30 -4.58
N ALA A 52 -17.48 -11.20 -3.60
CA ALA A 52 -17.46 -10.89 -2.16
C ALA A 52 -16.37 -9.91 -1.72
N HIS A 53 -15.15 -10.02 -2.26
CA HIS A 53 -14.06 -9.09 -1.94
C HIS A 53 -14.30 -7.67 -2.48
N GLY A 54 -14.82 -7.54 -3.70
CA GLY A 54 -15.16 -6.23 -4.26
C GLY A 54 -16.40 -5.65 -3.59
N ASP A 55 -17.38 -6.49 -3.24
CA ASP A 55 -18.58 -6.09 -2.49
C ASP A 55 -18.21 -5.55 -1.10
N ALA A 56 -17.34 -6.25 -0.37
CA ALA A 56 -16.83 -5.79 0.93
C ALA A 56 -16.08 -4.46 0.82
N MET A 57 -15.21 -4.31 -0.19
CA MET A 57 -14.49 -3.06 -0.43
C MET A 57 -15.46 -1.90 -0.77
N ARG A 58 -16.48 -2.12 -1.60
CA ARG A 58 -17.52 -1.11 -1.88
C ARG A 58 -18.39 -0.82 -0.66
N ALA A 59 -18.62 -1.77 0.22
CA ALA A 59 -19.33 -1.51 1.48
C ALA A 59 -18.51 -0.60 2.42
N MET A 60 -17.17 -0.71 2.39
CA MET A 60 -16.27 0.13 3.20
C MET A 60 -16.05 1.53 2.61
N PHE A 61 -15.83 1.61 1.30
CA PHE A 61 -15.46 2.85 0.59
C PHE A 61 -16.61 3.45 -0.22
N GLY A 62 -17.82 2.88 -0.18
CA GLY A 62 -18.93 3.38 -0.99
C GLY A 62 -18.64 3.38 -2.49
N ASN A 63 -19.14 4.41 -3.17
CA ASN A 63 -19.04 4.59 -4.63
C ASN A 63 -18.18 5.81 -5.03
N ASP A 64 -17.47 6.41 -4.07
CA ASP A 64 -16.63 7.58 -4.33
C ASP A 64 -15.33 7.18 -5.05
N GLN A 65 -14.69 8.18 -5.65
CA GLN A 65 -13.34 8.03 -6.18
C GLN A 65 -12.34 8.42 -5.10
N TYR A 66 -11.31 7.60 -4.91
CA TYR A 66 -10.29 7.82 -3.89
C TYR A 66 -8.92 7.94 -4.53
N LYS A 67 -8.05 8.73 -3.93
CA LYS A 67 -6.67 8.88 -4.35
C LYS A 67 -5.74 8.87 -3.15
N PHE A 68 -4.72 8.03 -3.20
CA PHE A 68 -3.67 8.05 -2.18
C PHE A 68 -2.69 9.20 -2.43
N THR A 69 -2.40 9.97 -1.39
CA THR A 69 -1.50 11.13 -1.39
C THR A 69 -0.52 11.06 -0.21
N GLY A 70 0.36 12.07 -0.08
CA GLY A 70 1.34 12.14 1.00
C GLY A 70 2.58 11.27 0.77
N GLN A 71 2.98 10.54 1.80
CA GLN A 71 4.14 9.63 1.80
C GLN A 71 3.71 8.18 2.06
N MET A 72 4.69 7.28 2.18
CA MET A 72 4.42 5.92 2.66
C MET A 72 3.84 5.96 4.09
N PRO A 73 3.01 4.96 4.48
CA PRO A 73 2.63 4.78 5.87
C PRO A 73 3.86 4.74 6.79
N VAL A 74 3.71 5.24 8.01
CA VAL A 74 4.83 5.34 8.97
C VAL A 74 5.51 3.98 9.15
N GLY A 75 6.84 3.94 9.05
CA GLY A 75 7.60 2.70 9.18
C GLY A 75 7.57 1.77 7.96
N TYR A 76 6.90 2.16 6.87
CA TYR A 76 7.01 1.51 5.56
C TYR A 76 7.91 2.29 4.62
N ALA A 77 8.64 1.57 3.78
CA ALA A 77 9.52 2.15 2.77
C ALA A 77 9.29 1.51 1.41
N HIS A 78 9.13 2.35 0.38
CA HIS A 78 9.16 1.92 -1.00
C HIS A 78 10.62 1.90 -1.48
N VAL A 79 11.07 0.73 -1.90
CA VAL A 79 12.43 0.48 -2.35
C VAL A 79 12.39 -0.05 -3.77
N ARG A 80 13.24 0.51 -4.60
CA ARG A 80 13.49 -0.02 -5.93
C ARG A 80 14.77 -0.84 -5.92
N ARG A 81 14.69 -2.04 -6.48
CA ARG A 81 15.86 -2.87 -6.76
C ARG A 81 16.16 -2.77 -8.24
N ASP A 82 17.40 -2.38 -8.57
CA ASP A 82 17.84 -2.27 -9.96
C ASP A 82 19.04 -3.19 -10.21
N PRO A 83 18.83 -4.51 -10.25
CA PRO A 83 19.95 -5.44 -10.33
C PRO A 83 20.55 -5.51 -11.74
N MET A 84 19.88 -4.99 -12.80
CA MET A 84 20.31 -5.06 -14.21
C MET A 84 19.25 -4.44 -15.17
N GLY A 85 18.57 -3.35 -14.81
CA GLY A 85 17.58 -2.69 -15.68
C GLY A 85 16.15 -3.26 -15.63
N ARG A 86 15.90 -4.30 -14.82
CA ARG A 86 14.53 -4.68 -14.42
C ARG A 86 14.10 -3.84 -13.23
N ARG A 87 12.94 -3.19 -13.36
CA ARG A 87 12.34 -2.38 -12.30
C ARG A 87 11.55 -3.29 -11.37
N ASP A 88 12.20 -3.77 -10.32
CA ASP A 88 11.53 -4.50 -9.24
C ASP A 88 11.23 -3.53 -8.10
N ILE A 89 9.97 -3.51 -7.64
CA ILE A 89 9.56 -2.75 -6.45
C ILE A 89 9.51 -3.67 -5.23
N ARG A 90 9.91 -3.15 -4.09
CA ARG A 90 9.81 -3.78 -2.78
C ARG A 90 9.23 -2.78 -1.79
N ILE A 91 8.34 -3.24 -0.93
CA ILE A 91 7.73 -2.42 0.12
C ILE A 91 8.06 -3.11 1.44
N TYR A 92 9.01 -2.52 2.15
CA TYR A 92 9.49 -2.99 3.45
C TYR A 92 8.76 -2.31 4.59
N GLY A 93 8.85 -2.90 5.78
CA GLY A 93 8.24 -2.37 7.00
C GLY A 93 7.30 -3.36 7.68
N HIS A 94 6.78 -4.37 6.99
CA HIS A 94 5.80 -5.30 7.56
C HIS A 94 6.39 -6.08 8.77
N PRO A 95 5.64 -6.29 9.88
CA PRO A 95 6.12 -6.98 11.08
C PRO A 95 6.69 -8.38 10.87
N SER A 96 6.23 -9.10 9.84
CA SER A 96 6.78 -10.43 9.50
C SER A 96 8.21 -10.40 8.94
N GLY A 97 8.81 -9.22 8.73
CA GLY A 97 10.14 -9.04 8.15
C GLY A 97 10.21 -9.30 6.63
N ARG A 98 9.08 -9.66 6.01
CA ARG A 98 8.93 -9.86 4.56
C ARG A 98 8.53 -8.54 3.89
N TYR A 99 8.63 -8.49 2.57
CA TYR A 99 8.24 -7.34 1.75
C TYR A 99 7.14 -7.68 0.75
N TYR A 100 6.36 -6.68 0.36
CA TYR A 100 5.47 -6.77 -0.80
C TYR A 100 6.21 -6.38 -2.06
N ASN A 101 5.92 -7.04 -3.17
CA ASN A 101 6.53 -6.75 -4.47
C ASN A 101 5.58 -6.07 -5.47
N SER A 102 4.41 -5.62 -5.01
CA SER A 102 3.48 -4.83 -5.82
C SER A 102 2.54 -4.00 -4.97
N ALA A 103 2.00 -2.91 -5.54
CA ALA A 103 0.96 -2.11 -4.90
C ALA A 103 -0.32 -2.92 -4.64
N GLU A 104 -0.67 -3.85 -5.54
CA GLU A 104 -1.85 -4.71 -5.37
C GLU A 104 -1.72 -5.65 -4.16
N LYS A 105 -0.52 -6.16 -3.89
CA LYS A 105 -0.25 -7.04 -2.74
C LYS A 105 -0.18 -6.27 -1.43
N PHE A 106 0.26 -5.02 -1.47
CA PHE A 106 0.28 -4.15 -0.30
C PHE A 106 -1.11 -3.62 0.08
N LEU A 107 -1.97 -3.40 -0.92
CA LEU A 107 -3.28 -2.77 -0.73
C LEU A 107 -4.15 -3.36 0.40
N PRO A 108 -4.31 -4.69 0.57
CA PRO A 108 -5.10 -5.24 1.66
C PRO A 108 -4.59 -4.81 3.04
N HIS A 109 -3.27 -4.64 3.19
CA HIS A 109 -2.66 -4.17 4.43
C HIS A 109 -2.95 -2.68 4.67
N VAL A 110 -2.85 -1.88 3.61
CA VAL A 110 -3.25 -0.46 3.67
C VAL A 110 -4.71 -0.32 4.08
N VAL A 111 -5.61 -1.11 3.48
CA VAL A 111 -7.03 -1.09 3.83
C VAL A 111 -7.24 -1.44 5.31
N ALA A 112 -6.59 -2.50 5.81
CA ALA A 112 -6.68 -2.89 7.21
C ALA A 112 -6.23 -1.76 8.16
N MET A 113 -5.16 -1.04 7.81
CA MET A 113 -4.73 0.17 8.55
C MET A 113 -5.80 1.27 8.50
N LEU A 114 -6.36 1.58 7.33
CA LEU A 114 -7.36 2.65 7.18
C LEU A 114 -8.66 2.40 7.97
N VAL A 115 -9.10 1.14 8.06
CA VAL A 115 -10.37 0.78 8.73
C VAL A 115 -10.17 0.27 10.15
N PHE A 116 -8.96 0.33 10.70
CA PHE A 116 -8.64 -0.16 12.05
C PHE A 116 -9.07 -1.61 12.28
N SER A 117 -8.78 -2.49 11.33
CA SER A 117 -9.17 -3.91 11.41
C SER A 117 -8.01 -4.78 11.89
N ASP A 118 -8.25 -5.56 12.95
CA ASP A 118 -7.34 -6.65 13.38
C ASP A 118 -7.30 -7.81 12.37
N HIS A 119 -8.24 -7.85 11.43
CA HIS A 119 -8.30 -8.84 10.36
C HIS A 119 -7.70 -8.26 9.08
N CYS A 120 -6.43 -8.57 8.82
CA CYS A 120 -5.73 -8.22 7.58
C CYS A 120 -5.71 -9.42 6.62
N TRP A 121 -6.04 -9.16 5.35
CA TRP A 121 -6.10 -10.18 4.28
C TRP A 121 -4.89 -10.15 3.36
N CYS A 122 -3.80 -9.47 3.77
CA CYS A 122 -2.59 -9.44 2.99
C CYS A 122 -1.85 -10.78 3.08
N GLU A 123 -0.93 -11.04 2.16
CA GLU A 123 -0.17 -12.31 2.11
C GLU A 123 0.91 -12.46 3.19
N LEU A 124 1.09 -11.45 4.05
CA LEU A 124 2.18 -11.36 5.03
C LEU A 124 1.71 -11.41 6.50
N CYS A 125 0.41 -11.25 6.77
CA CYS A 125 -0.22 -11.44 8.08
C CYS A 125 -0.65 -12.89 8.28
#